data_AF-A0AAD5JQF0-F1
#
_entry.id   AF-A0AAD5JQF0-F1
#
_cell.length_a   1.000
_cell.length_b   1.000
_cell.length_c   1.000
_cell.angle_alpha   90.00
_cell.angle_beta   90.00
_cell.angle_gamma   90.00
#
_symmetry.space_group_name_H-M   'P 1'
#
loop_
_entity.id
_entity.type
_entity.pdbx_description
1 polymer ?
#
loop_
_entity_poly.entity_id
_entity_poly.type
_entity_poly.pdbx_seq_one_letter_code
_entity_poly.pdbx_strand_id
1 'polypeptide(L)'
;MYKKRKGFSRARLGKIVDKKIQQVKEYRKKGSSFDSLVIDAPPGIGIIFPTTILAGEATSKTMDEIWGYLMGNDVKKIGVYGISGIGKTTIVTHINNRLLKETEKFDNVIWVSVSQTVNLIKIQKEIAAALKIKFPETEDKIRRSGMLLEMLKGRRFVLILDGVWEGISLEELGISEAMKENRCKLVITTRSLDICRSMDCKPIEVKPLSDKEAYDLFLNKVELDISEIPNLEEIVKLVVKQCVGLPYTIVTVASCMKGVYDLQEWRNKLNEVSKNVKQSCQQSAIRSLNFAFVKDLVKLGLGFFVFMILDA
;
A
#
# COMPACT_ATOMS: atom_id res chain seq x y z
N MET A 1 -69.85 39.49 -42.47
CA MET A 1 -68.66 39.03 -41.69
C MET A 1 -68.16 37.70 -42.26
N TYR A 2 -67.06 37.71 -43.04
CA TYR A 2 -66.44 36.50 -43.59
C TYR A 2 -65.43 35.89 -42.59
N LYS A 3 -65.67 34.66 -42.11
CA LYS A 3 -64.66 33.84 -41.41
C LYS A 3 -64.10 32.78 -42.38
N LYS A 4 -62.94 33.05 -42.99
CA LYS A 4 -62.18 32.05 -43.76
C LYS A 4 -61.64 30.98 -42.81
N ARG A 5 -62.19 29.77 -42.86
CA ARG A 5 -61.58 28.57 -42.25
C ARG A 5 -60.32 28.21 -43.06
N LYS A 6 -59.14 28.29 -42.46
CA LYS A 6 -57.87 27.79 -43.03
C LYS A 6 -57.92 26.25 -43.04
N GLY A 7 -58.38 25.66 -44.15
CA GLY A 7 -58.25 24.23 -44.40
C GLY A 7 -56.81 23.88 -44.76
N PHE A 8 -56.09 23.22 -43.84
CA PHE A 8 -54.79 22.63 -44.17
C PHE A 8 -55.02 21.36 -44.99
N SER A 9 -54.51 21.32 -46.23
CA SER A 9 -54.63 20.13 -47.06
C SER A 9 -53.89 18.94 -46.43
N ARG A 10 -54.49 17.74 -46.48
CA ARG A 10 -53.90 16.50 -45.95
C ARG A 10 -52.48 16.24 -46.50
N ALA A 11 -52.21 16.64 -47.74
CA ALA A 11 -50.90 16.55 -48.37
C ALA A 11 -49.83 17.44 -47.70
N ARG A 12 -50.20 18.61 -47.16
CA ARG A 12 -49.28 19.48 -46.41
C ARG A 12 -48.94 18.89 -45.04
N LEU A 13 -49.91 18.25 -44.39
CA LEU A 13 -49.69 17.55 -43.12
C LEU A 13 -48.80 16.32 -43.32
N GLY A 14 -49.00 15.54 -44.38
CA GLY A 14 -48.13 14.41 -44.74
C GLY A 14 -46.67 14.83 -44.87
N LYS A 15 -46.38 15.90 -45.63
CA LYS A 15 -45.02 16.44 -45.78
C LYS A 15 -44.38 16.91 -44.47
N ILE A 16 -45.17 17.42 -43.53
CA ILE A 16 -44.67 17.85 -42.21
C ILE A 16 -44.37 16.63 -41.33
N VAL A 17 -45.23 15.62 -41.37
CA VAL A 17 -45.05 14.36 -40.64
C VAL A 17 -43.81 13.63 -41.15
N ASP A 18 -43.63 13.51 -42.47
CA ASP A 18 -42.46 12.87 -43.07
C ASP A 18 -41.16 13.59 -42.69
N LYS A 19 -41.16 14.92 -42.69
CA LYS A 19 -40.00 15.73 -42.27
C LYS A 19 -39.67 15.55 -40.79
N LYS A 20 -40.68 15.47 -39.92
CA LYS A 20 -40.49 15.16 -38.49
C LYS A 20 -40.03 13.72 -38.25
N ILE A 21 -40.53 12.75 -39.01
CA ILE A 21 -40.07 11.35 -38.95
C ILE A 21 -38.60 11.25 -39.37
N GLN A 22 -38.19 11.96 -40.42
CA GLN A 22 -36.77 12.04 -40.81
C GLN A 22 -35.91 12.66 -39.70
N GLN A 23 -36.35 13.77 -39.10
CA GLN A 23 -35.64 14.39 -37.97
C GLN A 23 -35.52 13.44 -36.78
N VAL A 24 -36.59 12.72 -36.41
CA VAL A 24 -36.55 11.73 -35.32
C VAL A 24 -35.60 10.58 -35.65
N LYS A 25 -35.56 10.10 -36.90
CA LYS A 25 -34.60 9.07 -37.35
C LYS A 25 -33.16 9.59 -37.30
N GLU A 26 -32.94 10.86 -37.63
CA GLU A 26 -31.62 11.50 -37.57
C GLU A 26 -31.16 11.72 -36.12
N TYR A 27 -32.05 12.17 -35.23
CA TYR A 27 -31.78 12.25 -33.78
C TYR A 27 -31.55 10.87 -33.16
N ARG A 28 -32.25 9.82 -33.62
CA ARG A 28 -32.02 8.44 -33.18
C ARG A 28 -30.65 7.93 -33.63
N LYS A 29 -30.19 8.29 -34.82
CA LYS A 29 -28.82 8.02 -35.31
C LYS A 29 -27.75 8.82 -34.56
N LYS A 30 -28.03 10.08 -34.22
CA LYS A 30 -27.13 10.91 -33.38
C LYS A 30 -27.10 10.42 -31.92
N GLY A 31 -28.23 9.90 -31.42
CA GLY A 31 -28.35 9.28 -30.09
C GLY A 31 -27.74 7.88 -29.99
N SER A 32 -27.63 7.14 -31.10
CA SER A 32 -26.94 5.84 -31.15
C SER A 32 -25.41 5.95 -31.26
N SER A 33 -24.88 7.18 -31.27
CA SER A 33 -23.42 7.47 -31.23
C SER A 33 -22.95 7.92 -29.85
N PHE A 34 -23.77 7.80 -28.80
CA PHE A 34 -23.26 7.75 -27.44
C PHE A 34 -22.74 6.33 -27.23
N ASP A 35 -21.47 6.14 -27.56
CA ASP A 35 -20.68 5.08 -26.97
C ASP A 35 -20.69 5.35 -25.46
N SER A 36 -21.59 4.67 -24.76
CA SER A 36 -21.57 4.53 -23.32
C SER A 36 -21.38 5.84 -22.52
N LEU A 37 -22.44 6.64 -22.37
CA LEU A 37 -22.62 7.37 -21.09
C LEU A 37 -23.13 6.39 -20.04
N VAL A 38 -22.34 5.34 -19.81
CA VAL A 38 -22.36 4.64 -18.55
C VAL A 38 -21.44 5.47 -17.66
N ILE A 39 -22.02 6.36 -16.86
CA ILE A 39 -21.36 6.75 -15.61
C ILE A 39 -21.50 5.54 -14.68
N ASP A 40 -20.82 4.47 -15.02
CA ASP A 40 -20.24 3.65 -13.98
C ASP A 40 -19.11 4.54 -13.49
N ALA A 41 -19.30 5.14 -12.31
CA ALA A 41 -18.12 5.49 -11.53
C ALA A 41 -17.26 4.22 -11.55
N PRO A 42 -16.02 4.27 -12.07
CA PRO A 42 -15.21 3.06 -12.15
C PRO A 42 -15.19 2.43 -10.76
N PRO A 43 -15.26 1.09 -10.63
CA PRO A 43 -14.95 0.44 -9.36
C PRO A 43 -13.64 1.05 -8.87
N GLY A 44 -13.62 1.51 -7.61
CA GLY A 44 -12.66 2.49 -7.09
C GLY A 44 -11.27 2.34 -7.69
N ILE A 45 -10.70 3.45 -8.19
CA ILE A 45 -9.42 3.40 -8.89
C ILE A 45 -8.33 2.90 -7.93
N GLY A 46 -7.71 1.77 -8.28
CA GLY A 46 -6.55 1.21 -7.60
C GLY A 46 -6.20 -0.18 -8.11
N ILE A 47 -5.20 -0.81 -7.49
CA ILE A 47 -4.60 -2.07 -7.96
C ILE A 47 -4.80 -3.13 -6.88
N ILE A 48 -5.38 -4.27 -7.25
CA ILE A 48 -5.42 -5.45 -6.38
C ILE A 48 -4.06 -6.13 -6.44
N PHE A 49 -3.48 -6.38 -5.27
CA PHE A 49 -2.21 -7.08 -5.16
C PHE A 49 -2.42 -8.54 -4.72
N PRO A 50 -1.56 -9.47 -5.17
CA PRO A 50 -1.51 -10.80 -4.59
C PRO A 50 -1.25 -10.74 -3.09
N THR A 51 -2.04 -11.47 -2.31
CA THR A 51 -1.90 -11.52 -0.85
C THR A 51 -1.51 -12.91 -0.39
N THR A 52 -0.59 -12.97 0.56
CA THR A 52 -0.31 -14.19 1.33
C THR A 52 -1.24 -14.29 2.53
N ILE A 53 -1.28 -15.46 3.18
CA ILE A 53 -2.01 -15.67 4.43
C ILE A 53 -1.50 -14.68 5.49
N LEU A 54 -2.43 -13.92 6.09
CA LEU A 54 -2.16 -13.19 7.32
C LEU A 54 -2.14 -14.20 8.46
N ALA A 55 -0.97 -14.37 9.07
CA ALA A 55 -0.82 -15.20 10.24
C ALA A 55 -0.85 -14.34 11.51
N GLY A 56 -1.55 -14.84 12.52
CA GLY A 56 -1.54 -14.30 13.87
C GLY A 56 -2.69 -13.34 14.19
N GLU A 57 -3.23 -13.52 15.39
CA GLU A 57 -4.20 -12.66 16.04
C GLU A 57 -3.64 -11.24 16.23
N ALA A 58 -2.35 -11.11 16.57
CA ALA A 58 -1.70 -9.81 16.70
C ALA A 58 -1.75 -9.01 15.38
N THR A 59 -1.45 -9.68 14.26
CA THR A 59 -1.53 -9.10 12.91
C THR A 59 -2.95 -8.68 12.57
N SER A 60 -3.95 -9.52 12.88
CA SER A 60 -5.37 -9.19 12.67
C SER A 60 -5.81 -7.98 13.49
N LYS A 61 -5.42 -7.90 14.77
CA LYS A 61 -5.69 -6.73 15.63
C LYS A 61 -5.06 -5.45 15.06
N THR A 62 -3.82 -5.52 14.58
CA THR A 62 -3.17 -4.39 13.91
C THR A 62 -3.94 -3.96 12.66
N MET A 63 -4.43 -4.91 11.85
CA MET A 63 -5.26 -4.56 10.69
C MET A 63 -6.56 -3.89 11.10
N ASP A 64 -7.26 -4.42 12.11
CA ASP A 64 -8.53 -3.87 12.58
C ASP A 64 -8.34 -2.47 13.17
N GLU A 65 -7.23 -2.22 13.87
CA GLU A 65 -6.87 -0.89 14.35
C GLU A 65 -6.66 0.10 13.18
N ILE A 66 -5.87 -0.29 12.17
CA ILE A 66 -5.65 0.56 10.98
C ILE A 66 -6.99 0.80 10.26
N TRP A 67 -7.80 -0.24 10.11
CA TRP A 67 -9.13 -0.15 9.51
C TRP A 67 -10.04 0.82 10.27
N GLY A 68 -10.04 0.74 11.60
CA GLY A 68 -10.76 1.66 12.49
C GLY A 68 -10.36 3.12 12.25
N TYR A 69 -9.07 3.43 12.16
CA TYR A 69 -8.61 4.80 11.87
C TYR A 69 -8.96 5.27 10.44
N LEU A 70 -8.90 4.37 9.46
CA LEU A 70 -9.32 4.68 8.08
C LEU A 70 -10.82 4.98 8.02
N MET A 71 -11.65 4.22 8.75
CA MET A 71 -13.10 4.39 8.82
C MET A 71 -13.57 5.46 9.80
N GLY A 72 -12.73 5.89 10.74
CA GLY A 72 -12.94 7.07 11.58
C GLY A 72 -12.57 8.40 10.91
N ASN A 73 -12.80 9.51 11.59
CA ASN A 73 -12.48 10.86 11.10
C ASN A 73 -11.27 11.51 11.81
N ASP A 74 -10.91 11.01 13.00
CA ASP A 74 -9.94 11.66 13.88
C ASP A 74 -8.49 11.52 13.42
N VAL A 75 -8.15 10.41 12.76
CA VAL A 75 -6.77 10.10 12.35
C VAL A 75 -6.61 10.19 10.85
N LYS A 76 -5.88 11.19 10.36
CA LYS A 76 -5.64 11.37 8.91
C LYS A 76 -4.40 10.66 8.38
N LYS A 77 -3.35 10.55 9.20
CA LYS A 77 -2.05 9.98 8.83
C LYS A 77 -1.77 8.79 9.75
N ILE A 78 -1.49 7.63 9.17
CA ILE A 78 -1.24 6.38 9.88
C ILE A 78 0.14 5.88 9.50
N GLY A 79 0.96 5.57 10.51
CA GLY A 79 2.33 5.11 10.32
C GLY A 79 2.50 3.69 10.86
N VAL A 80 2.52 2.71 9.97
CA VAL A 80 2.71 1.31 10.30
C VAL A 80 4.21 1.04 10.37
N TYR A 81 4.74 0.77 11.58
CA TYR A 81 6.18 0.61 11.78
C TYR A 81 6.54 -0.71 12.46
N GLY A 82 7.82 -1.08 12.35
CA GLY A 82 8.35 -2.33 12.89
C GLY A 82 9.59 -2.81 12.13
N ILE A 83 10.22 -3.85 12.63
CA ILE A 83 11.48 -4.38 12.07
C ILE A 83 11.32 -4.98 10.66
N SER A 84 12.44 -5.26 9.99
CA SER A 84 12.42 -5.84 8.65
C SER A 84 11.79 -7.25 8.68
N GLY A 85 11.04 -7.61 7.64
CA GLY A 85 10.43 -8.95 7.52
C GLY A 85 9.25 -9.22 8.46
N ILE A 86 8.82 -8.24 9.27
CA ILE A 86 7.72 -8.37 10.24
C ILE A 86 6.31 -8.43 9.60
N GLY A 87 6.18 -8.07 8.32
CA GLY A 87 4.89 -8.14 7.60
C GLY A 87 4.13 -6.82 7.42
N LYS A 88 4.76 -5.65 7.63
CA LYS A 88 4.12 -4.33 7.40
C LYS A 88 3.50 -4.18 6.01
N THR A 89 4.29 -4.44 4.96
CA THR A 89 3.83 -4.37 3.57
C THR A 89 2.65 -5.32 3.37
N THR A 90 2.75 -6.57 3.84
CA THR A 90 1.66 -7.56 3.77
C THR A 90 0.38 -7.05 4.42
N ILE A 91 0.44 -6.50 5.63
CA ILE A 91 -0.70 -5.90 6.32
C ILE A 91 -1.35 -4.81 5.46
N VAL A 92 -0.55 -3.86 4.98
CA VAL A 92 -1.09 -2.73 4.20
C VAL A 92 -1.58 -3.17 2.82
N THR A 93 -1.01 -4.21 2.22
CA THR A 93 -1.50 -4.85 0.99
C THR A 93 -2.91 -5.41 1.18
N HIS A 94 -3.17 -6.09 2.30
CA HIS A 94 -4.52 -6.57 2.64
C HIS A 94 -5.50 -5.43 2.85
N ILE A 95 -5.05 -4.35 3.52
CA ILE A 95 -5.86 -3.15 3.72
C ILE A 95 -6.19 -2.48 2.39
N ASN A 96 -5.23 -2.34 1.48
CA ASN A 96 -5.45 -1.85 0.12
C ASN A 96 -6.56 -2.66 -0.57
N ASN A 97 -6.43 -3.98 -0.60
CA ASN A 97 -7.41 -4.84 -1.25
C ASN A 97 -8.79 -4.77 -0.59
N ARG A 98 -8.85 -4.57 0.73
CA ARG A 98 -10.10 -4.36 1.46
C ARG A 98 -10.71 -2.99 1.15
N LEU A 99 -9.90 -1.93 1.05
CA LEU A 99 -10.34 -0.59 0.65
C LEU A 99 -10.91 -0.57 -0.76
N LEU A 100 -10.36 -1.35 -1.69
CA LEU A 100 -10.89 -1.44 -3.06
C LEU A 100 -12.29 -2.06 -3.15
N LYS A 101 -12.70 -2.81 -2.13
CA LYS A 101 -14.06 -3.34 -2.00
C LYS A 101 -15.01 -2.37 -1.30
N GLU A 102 -14.47 -1.32 -0.68
CA GLU A 102 -15.20 -0.32 0.08
C GLU A 102 -15.32 0.97 -0.74
N THR A 103 -16.49 1.19 -1.32
CA THR A 103 -16.73 2.27 -2.30
C THR A 103 -17.47 3.46 -1.72
N GLU A 104 -17.98 3.38 -0.49
CA GLU A 104 -18.79 4.45 0.10
C GLU A 104 -17.90 5.57 0.63
N LYS A 105 -16.76 5.23 1.26
CA LYS A 105 -15.91 6.22 1.94
C LYS A 105 -14.85 6.86 1.07
N PHE A 106 -14.22 6.11 0.17
CA PHE A 106 -13.10 6.59 -0.64
C PHE A 106 -13.34 6.31 -2.13
N ASP A 107 -12.98 7.27 -2.98
CA ASP A 107 -13.15 7.15 -4.43
C ASP A 107 -11.94 6.44 -5.08
N ASN A 108 -10.75 6.54 -4.46
CA ASN A 108 -9.49 6.02 -4.99
C ASN A 108 -8.59 5.47 -3.88
N VAL A 109 -7.83 4.43 -4.19
CA VAL A 109 -6.74 3.90 -3.36
C VAL A 109 -5.46 3.94 -4.20
N ILE A 110 -4.53 4.78 -3.79
CA ILE A 110 -3.29 5.07 -4.51
C ILE A 110 -2.16 4.38 -3.78
N TRP A 111 -1.52 3.39 -4.40
CA TRP A 111 -0.34 2.71 -3.86
C TRP A 111 0.92 3.21 -4.54
N VAL A 112 1.93 3.57 -3.75
CA VAL A 112 3.26 3.96 -4.21
C VAL A 112 4.31 3.20 -3.40
N SER A 113 5.27 2.60 -4.09
CA SER A 113 6.42 1.95 -3.44
C SER A 113 7.61 2.91 -3.39
N VAL A 114 8.06 3.26 -2.19
CA VAL A 114 9.13 4.23 -1.97
C VAL A 114 10.48 3.52 -1.94
N SER A 115 11.43 4.01 -2.74
CA SER A 115 12.82 3.54 -2.73
C SER A 115 13.59 4.05 -1.51
N GLN A 116 14.70 3.39 -1.18
CA GLN A 116 15.60 3.83 -0.09
C GLN A 116 16.02 5.29 -0.22
N THR A 117 16.42 5.70 -1.42
CA THR A 117 16.62 7.11 -1.75
C THR A 117 15.31 7.68 -2.24
N VAL A 118 14.79 8.72 -1.58
CA VAL A 118 13.53 9.34 -1.99
C VAL A 118 13.73 10.06 -3.32
N ASN A 119 12.89 9.70 -4.29
CA ASN A 119 12.80 10.40 -5.56
C ASN A 119 11.38 10.93 -5.73
N LEU A 120 11.19 12.20 -5.41
CA LEU A 120 9.87 12.85 -5.44
C LEU A 120 9.26 12.84 -6.84
N ILE A 121 10.06 13.01 -7.89
CA ILE A 121 9.58 12.97 -9.28
C ILE A 121 9.01 11.58 -9.59
N LYS A 122 9.70 10.51 -9.17
CA LYS A 122 9.22 9.14 -9.34
C LYS A 122 7.91 8.92 -8.59
N ILE A 123 7.83 9.36 -7.33
CA ILE A 123 6.60 9.26 -6.53
C ILE A 123 5.44 10.00 -7.19
N GLN A 124 5.64 11.25 -7.61
CA GLN A 124 4.63 12.03 -8.33
C GLN A 124 4.15 11.32 -9.60
N LYS A 125 5.06 10.71 -10.38
CA LYS A 125 4.74 9.92 -11.57
C LYS A 125 3.91 8.68 -11.23
N GLU A 126 4.23 7.97 -10.15
CA GLU A 126 3.45 6.81 -9.70
C GLU A 126 2.04 7.20 -9.24
N ILE A 127 1.90 8.30 -8.48
CA ILE A 127 0.60 8.86 -8.10
C ILE A 127 -0.21 9.22 -9.34
N ALA A 128 0.38 9.92 -10.31
CA ALA A 128 -0.30 10.27 -11.54
C ALA A 128 -0.70 9.05 -12.36
N ALA A 129 0.17 8.04 -12.47
CA ALA A 129 -0.14 6.80 -13.16
C ALA A 129 -1.33 6.08 -12.51
N ALA A 130 -1.37 6.01 -11.18
CA ALA A 130 -2.51 5.45 -10.44
C ALA A 130 -3.82 6.20 -10.73
N LEU A 131 -3.74 7.52 -10.88
CA LEU A 131 -4.88 8.38 -11.25
C LEU A 131 -5.16 8.45 -12.76
N LYS A 132 -4.41 7.71 -13.58
CA LYS A 132 -4.47 7.73 -15.06
C LYS A 132 -4.25 9.12 -15.67
N ILE A 133 -3.39 9.92 -15.04
CA ILE A 133 -2.98 11.25 -15.48
C ILE A 133 -1.71 11.14 -16.34
N LYS A 134 -1.69 11.86 -17.47
CA LYS A 134 -0.48 12.05 -18.26
C LYS A 134 0.17 13.38 -17.90
N PHE A 135 1.41 13.33 -17.43
CA PHE A 135 2.24 14.53 -17.36
C PHE A 135 2.86 14.80 -18.74
N PRO A 136 2.98 16.08 -19.16
CA PRO A 136 3.87 16.46 -20.24
C PRO A 136 5.33 16.08 -19.89
N GLU A 137 6.10 15.65 -20.89
CA GLU A 137 7.47 15.14 -20.70
C GLU A 137 8.45 16.19 -20.13
N THR A 138 8.17 17.47 -20.35
CA THR A 138 9.06 18.59 -20.05
C THR A 138 8.91 19.21 -18.66
N GLU A 139 8.05 18.66 -17.79
CA GLU A 139 7.71 19.33 -16.54
C GLU A 139 8.62 18.99 -15.35
N ASP A 140 8.88 20.00 -14.51
CA ASP A 140 9.66 19.92 -13.27
C ASP A 140 8.84 19.45 -12.05
N LYS A 141 9.52 19.30 -10.90
CA LYS A 141 8.93 18.83 -9.61
C LYS A 141 7.76 19.70 -9.14
N ILE A 142 7.87 21.02 -9.28
CA ILE A 142 6.92 22.00 -8.70
C ILE A 142 5.65 22.02 -9.54
N ARG A 143 5.79 21.99 -10.87
CA ARG A 143 4.64 21.99 -11.75
C ARG A 143 3.81 20.70 -11.59
N ARG A 144 4.48 19.55 -11.47
CA ARG A 144 3.81 18.27 -11.18
C ARG A 144 3.05 18.28 -9.86
N SER A 145 3.62 18.86 -8.80
CA SER A 145 2.93 18.95 -7.51
C SER A 145 1.66 19.81 -7.62
N GLY A 146 1.73 20.96 -8.31
CA GLY A 146 0.55 21.80 -8.56
C GLY A 146 -0.55 21.10 -9.36
N MET A 147 -0.18 20.29 -10.36
CA MET A 147 -1.14 19.50 -11.12
C MET A 147 -1.78 18.39 -10.28
N LEU A 148 -1.00 17.67 -9.48
CA LEU A 148 -1.53 16.66 -8.56
C LEU A 148 -2.48 17.30 -7.54
N LEU A 149 -2.12 18.47 -7.02
CA LEU A 149 -2.95 19.22 -6.09
C LEU A 149 -4.33 19.56 -6.68
N GLU A 150 -4.37 20.14 -7.88
CA GLU A 150 -5.65 20.47 -8.53
C GLU A 150 -6.46 19.22 -8.88
N MET A 151 -5.82 18.12 -9.27
CA MET A 151 -6.51 16.88 -9.62
C MET A 151 -7.07 16.13 -8.40
N LEU A 152 -6.39 16.19 -7.26
CA LEU A 152 -6.80 15.57 -6.00
C LEU A 152 -7.80 16.43 -5.21
N LYS A 153 -7.96 17.70 -5.59
CA LYS A 153 -8.89 18.65 -4.97
C LYS A 153 -10.31 18.11 -4.93
N GLY A 154 -10.90 18.08 -3.74
CA GLY A 154 -12.28 17.61 -3.51
C GLY A 154 -12.48 16.09 -3.58
N ARG A 155 -11.46 15.31 -3.96
CA ARG A 155 -11.53 13.84 -4.03
C ARG A 155 -11.33 13.19 -2.68
N ARG A 156 -11.92 12.01 -2.51
CA ARG A 156 -11.70 11.14 -1.35
C ARG A 156 -10.75 10.04 -1.76
N PHE A 157 -9.60 9.93 -1.10
CA PHE A 157 -8.63 8.90 -1.45
C PHE A 157 -7.81 8.46 -0.26
N VAL A 158 -7.30 7.23 -0.34
CA VAL A 158 -6.25 6.75 0.54
C VAL A 158 -4.96 6.72 -0.27
N LEU A 159 -3.92 7.41 0.20
CA LEU A 159 -2.57 7.27 -0.31
C LEU A 159 -1.78 6.33 0.59
N ILE A 160 -1.20 5.29 -0.01
CA ILE A 160 -0.33 4.33 0.64
C ILE A 160 1.09 4.56 0.11
N LEU A 161 2.01 4.92 1.01
CA LEU A 161 3.44 5.00 0.74
C LEU A 161 4.14 3.83 1.43
N ASP A 162 4.45 2.78 0.67
CA ASP A 162 5.08 1.57 1.20
C ASP A 162 6.61 1.70 1.17
N GLY A 163 7.26 1.50 2.33
CA GLY A 163 8.71 1.44 2.45
C GLY A 163 9.38 2.80 2.60
N VAL A 164 8.84 3.70 3.43
CA VAL A 164 9.41 5.04 3.66
C VAL A 164 10.66 4.99 4.56
N TRP A 165 11.77 5.55 4.06
CA TRP A 165 13.09 5.57 4.73
C TRP A 165 13.50 6.92 5.33
N GLU A 166 12.87 8.00 4.91
CA GLU A 166 13.06 9.36 5.41
C GLU A 166 11.77 10.16 5.24
N GLY A 167 11.65 11.30 5.93
CA GLY A 167 10.45 12.14 5.88
C GLY A 167 10.17 12.67 4.47
N ILE A 168 8.91 12.61 4.03
CA ILE A 168 8.48 13.07 2.71
C ILE A 168 7.50 14.24 2.88
N SER A 169 7.78 15.37 2.23
CA SER A 169 6.85 16.50 2.22
C SER A 169 5.65 16.19 1.33
N LEU A 170 4.46 16.13 1.93
CA LEU A 170 3.20 15.92 1.21
C LEU A 170 2.88 17.09 0.28
N GLU A 171 3.22 18.32 0.68
CA GLU A 171 3.04 19.51 -0.15
C GLU A 171 3.89 19.44 -1.44
N GLU A 172 5.14 18.98 -1.32
CA GLU A 172 5.99 18.78 -2.50
C GLU A 172 5.50 17.65 -3.40
N LEU A 173 4.73 16.69 -2.88
CA LEU A 173 4.03 15.69 -3.70
C LEU A 173 2.75 16.24 -4.35
N GLY A 174 2.28 17.41 -3.97
CA GLY A 174 1.00 17.96 -4.43
C GLY A 174 -0.20 17.50 -3.61
N ILE A 175 0.02 17.12 -2.35
CA ILE A 175 -1.03 16.65 -1.45
C ILE A 175 -1.24 17.73 -0.40
N SER A 176 -2.40 18.38 -0.42
CA SER A 176 -2.73 19.42 0.55
C SER A 176 -3.19 18.83 1.87
N GLU A 177 -2.54 19.24 2.96
CA GLU A 177 -2.99 18.94 4.33
C GLU A 177 -4.14 19.85 4.78
N ALA A 178 -4.22 21.06 4.19
CA ALA A 178 -4.96 22.21 4.71
C ALA A 178 -6.46 22.21 4.41
N MET A 179 -7.00 21.27 3.62
CA MET A 179 -8.44 21.32 3.34
C MET A 179 -9.21 20.77 4.55
N LYS A 180 -9.97 21.66 5.19
CA LYS A 180 -10.88 21.36 6.32
C LYS A 180 -11.96 20.32 5.96
N GLU A 181 -12.11 20.01 4.66
CA GLU A 181 -13.00 19.00 4.09
C GLU A 181 -12.29 17.71 3.65
N ASN A 182 -10.99 17.55 3.96
CA ASN A 182 -10.17 16.43 3.47
C ASN A 182 -10.68 15.07 3.95
N ARG A 183 -11.45 14.42 3.09
CA ARG A 183 -11.85 13.01 3.10
C ARG A 183 -10.71 12.10 2.60
N CYS A 184 -9.46 12.50 2.82
CA CYS A 184 -8.27 11.76 2.42
C CYS A 184 -7.52 11.20 3.63
N LYS A 185 -6.82 10.08 3.41
CA LYS A 185 -5.99 9.41 4.43
C LYS A 185 -4.62 9.10 3.85
N LEU A 186 -3.60 9.18 4.68
CA LEU A 186 -2.25 8.70 4.39
C LEU A 186 -1.97 7.46 5.23
N VAL A 187 -1.47 6.41 4.60
CA VAL A 187 -0.86 5.26 5.28
C VAL A 187 0.58 5.16 4.81
N ILE A 188 1.53 5.14 5.74
CA ILE A 188 2.92 4.83 5.43
C ILE A 188 3.33 3.53 6.09
N THR A 189 4.21 2.76 5.43
CA THR A 189 4.98 1.72 6.11
C THR A 189 6.42 2.16 6.27
N THR A 190 7.01 1.91 7.44
CA THR A 190 8.40 2.30 7.71
C THR A 190 9.07 1.38 8.73
N ARG A 191 10.40 1.43 8.82
CA ARG A 191 11.15 0.74 9.87
C ARG A 191 11.36 1.59 11.12
N SER A 192 11.06 2.88 11.05
CA SER A 192 11.41 3.86 12.09
C SER A 192 10.19 4.54 12.68
N LEU A 193 10.04 4.44 14.00
CA LEU A 193 9.07 5.23 14.75
C LEU A 193 9.33 6.74 14.59
N ASP A 194 10.60 7.15 14.47
CA ASP A 194 10.96 8.56 14.29
C ASP A 194 10.42 9.12 12.96
N ILE A 195 10.33 8.29 11.91
CA ILE A 195 9.73 8.70 10.63
C ILE A 195 8.22 8.92 10.79
N CYS A 196 7.53 8.02 11.50
CA CYS A 196 6.12 8.22 11.83
C CYS A 196 5.91 9.55 12.57
N ARG A 197 6.77 9.86 13.54
CA ARG A 197 6.72 11.12 14.29
C ARG A 197 7.01 12.34 13.42
N SER A 198 8.04 12.29 12.58
CA SER A 198 8.42 13.42 11.72
C SER A 198 7.38 13.75 10.65
N MET A 199 6.53 12.80 10.30
CA MET A 199 5.43 12.98 9.34
C MET A 199 4.06 13.17 10.03
N ASP A 200 4.04 13.34 11.35
CA ASP A 200 2.83 13.50 12.17
C ASP A 200 1.81 12.35 11.99
N CYS A 201 2.31 11.13 11.80
CA CYS A 201 1.48 9.94 11.72
C CYS A 201 1.10 9.43 13.11
N LYS A 202 -0.12 8.91 13.26
CA LYS A 202 -0.47 8.00 14.37
C LYS A 202 0.35 6.71 14.21
N PRO A 203 1.31 6.42 15.10
CA PRO A 203 2.17 5.26 14.95
C PRO A 203 1.44 3.99 15.40
N ILE A 204 1.57 2.93 14.62
CA ILE A 204 1.04 1.59 14.91
C ILE A 204 2.18 0.59 14.74
N GLU A 205 2.52 -0.10 15.82
CA GLU A 205 3.59 -1.09 15.84
C GLU A 205 3.10 -2.44 15.34
N VAL A 206 3.82 -3.03 14.39
CA VAL A 206 3.64 -4.44 14.03
C VAL A 206 4.53 -5.28 14.93
N LYS A 207 3.90 -6.14 15.72
CA LYS A 207 4.58 -7.04 16.66
C LYS A 207 4.95 -8.37 16.00
N PRO A 208 5.99 -9.06 16.51
CA PRO A 208 6.29 -10.43 16.09
C PRO A 208 5.13 -11.37 16.40
N LEU A 209 5.05 -12.45 15.62
CA LEU A 209 4.15 -13.57 15.92
C LEU A 209 4.56 -14.21 17.24
N SER A 210 3.57 -14.62 18.02
CA SER A 210 3.78 -15.50 19.18
C SER A 210 4.34 -16.85 18.74
N ASP A 211 4.96 -17.58 19.66
CA ASP A 211 5.55 -18.90 19.38
C ASP A 211 4.53 -19.85 18.73
N LYS A 212 3.27 -19.81 19.17
CA LYS A 212 2.18 -20.61 18.60
C LYS A 212 1.87 -20.19 17.17
N GLU A 213 1.64 -18.90 16.92
CA GLU A 213 1.32 -18.40 15.58
C GLU A 213 2.47 -18.61 14.59
N ALA A 214 3.71 -18.47 15.06
CA ALA A 214 4.91 -18.74 14.28
C ALA A 214 5.00 -20.21 13.89
N TYR A 215 4.69 -21.11 14.83
CA TYR A 215 4.68 -22.55 14.59
C TYR A 215 3.57 -22.96 13.61
N ASP A 216 2.36 -22.44 13.78
CA ASP A 216 1.23 -22.70 12.88
C ASP A 216 1.54 -22.20 11.45
N LEU A 217 2.14 -21.01 11.32
CA LEU A 217 2.58 -20.50 10.01
C LEU A 217 3.66 -21.40 9.40
N PHE A 218 4.61 -21.89 10.20
CA PHE A 218 5.66 -22.78 9.72
C PHE A 218 5.08 -24.08 9.16
N LEU A 219 4.18 -24.74 9.91
CA LEU A 219 3.52 -25.98 9.48
C LEU A 219 2.70 -25.78 8.20
N ASN A 220 1.99 -24.66 8.10
CA ASN A 220 1.26 -24.32 6.87
C ASN A 220 2.17 -24.20 5.64
N LYS A 221 3.44 -23.82 5.83
CA LYS A 221 4.38 -23.55 4.73
C LYS A 221 5.28 -24.71 4.37
N VAL A 222 5.69 -25.50 5.35
CA VAL A 222 6.51 -26.69 5.10
C VAL A 222 5.71 -27.77 4.36
N GLU A 223 4.38 -27.79 4.52
CA GLU A 223 3.47 -28.74 3.87
C GLU A 223 3.95 -30.20 4.04
N LEU A 224 4.45 -30.52 5.24
CA LEU A 224 5.00 -31.80 5.63
C LEU A 224 4.22 -32.30 6.85
N ASP A 225 3.81 -33.56 6.82
CA ASP A 225 3.30 -34.22 8.02
C ASP A 225 4.46 -34.60 8.93
N ILE A 226 4.77 -33.69 9.87
CA ILE A 226 5.86 -33.87 10.81
C ILE A 226 5.61 -35.03 11.79
N SER A 227 4.38 -35.56 11.88
CA SER A 227 4.06 -36.69 12.76
C SER A 227 4.59 -38.02 12.24
N GLU A 228 4.87 -38.12 10.93
CA GLU A 228 5.45 -39.32 10.31
C GLU A 228 6.94 -39.50 10.65
N ILE A 229 7.61 -38.46 11.16
CA ILE A 229 9.05 -38.47 11.43
C ILE A 229 9.29 -38.41 12.94
N PRO A 230 9.73 -39.52 13.57
CA PRO A 230 9.97 -39.57 15.01
C PRO A 230 10.95 -38.48 15.48
N ASN A 231 10.62 -37.80 16.59
CA ASN A 231 11.42 -36.73 17.20
C ASN A 231 11.58 -35.44 16.37
N LEU A 232 10.92 -35.31 15.22
CA LEU A 232 11.05 -34.11 14.39
C LEU A 232 10.36 -32.89 15.03
N GLU A 233 9.23 -33.09 15.71
CA GLU A 233 8.42 -32.01 16.28
C GLU A 233 9.23 -31.09 17.21
N GLU A 234 10.08 -31.66 18.06
CA GLU A 234 10.95 -30.89 18.96
C GLU A 234 11.96 -30.04 18.19
N ILE A 235 12.55 -30.58 17.13
CA ILE A 235 13.50 -29.86 16.29
C ILE A 235 12.79 -28.72 15.54
N VAL A 236 11.59 -28.97 15.01
CA VAL A 236 10.78 -27.93 14.34
C VAL A 236 10.47 -26.80 15.30
N LYS A 237 10.02 -27.08 16.53
CA LYS A 237 9.76 -26.06 17.55
C LYS A 237 11.01 -25.22 17.83
N LEU A 238 12.19 -25.84 17.92
CA LEU A 238 13.45 -25.13 18.10
C LEU A 238 13.80 -24.25 16.89
N VAL A 239 13.64 -24.76 15.66
CA VAL A 239 13.89 -24.02 14.42
C VAL A 239 12.98 -22.79 14.33
N VAL A 240 11.69 -22.98 14.58
CA VAL A 240 10.70 -21.89 14.57
C VAL A 240 11.03 -20.84 15.62
N LYS A 241 11.43 -21.26 16.83
CA LYS A 241 11.85 -20.34 17.90
C LYS A 241 13.03 -19.46 17.49
N GLN A 242 13.97 -19.98 16.71
CA GLN A 242 15.08 -19.18 16.16
C GLN A 242 14.62 -18.14 15.12
N CYS A 243 13.43 -18.29 14.54
CA CYS A 243 12.89 -17.30 13.61
C CYS A 243 12.32 -16.06 14.31
N VAL A 244 12.30 -16.04 15.65
CA VAL A 244 11.91 -14.90 16.51
C VAL A 244 10.60 -14.23 16.11
N GLY A 245 9.63 -15.04 15.67
CA GLY A 245 8.29 -14.58 15.29
C GLY A 245 8.23 -13.73 14.01
N LEU A 246 9.27 -13.74 13.16
CA LEU A 246 9.30 -12.98 11.91
C LEU A 246 8.70 -13.78 10.75
N PRO A 247 7.56 -13.36 10.16
CA PRO A 247 6.91 -14.09 9.07
C PRO A 247 7.84 -14.37 7.89
N TYR A 248 8.66 -13.39 7.49
CA TYR A 248 9.62 -13.58 6.39
C TYR A 248 10.58 -14.75 6.67
N THR A 249 11.24 -14.74 7.83
CA THR A 249 12.20 -15.78 8.22
C THR A 249 11.52 -17.15 8.32
N ILE A 250 10.34 -17.21 8.95
CA ILE A 250 9.57 -18.44 9.11
C ILE A 250 9.26 -19.05 7.74
N VAL A 251 8.71 -18.26 6.81
CA VAL A 251 8.37 -18.73 5.46
C VAL A 251 9.60 -19.18 4.69
N THR A 252 10.71 -18.44 4.78
CA THR A 252 11.96 -18.82 4.11
C THR A 252 12.49 -20.15 4.64
N VAL A 253 12.59 -20.31 5.96
CA VAL A 253 13.10 -21.56 6.55
C VAL A 253 12.16 -22.73 6.25
N ALA A 254 10.85 -22.56 6.39
CA ALA A 254 9.87 -23.60 6.06
C ALA A 254 9.98 -24.03 4.59
N SER A 255 10.18 -23.08 3.69
CA SER A 255 10.32 -23.34 2.25
C SER A 255 11.60 -24.13 1.94
N CYS A 256 12.70 -23.88 2.65
CA CYS A 256 13.93 -24.68 2.52
C CYS A 256 13.77 -26.12 3.01
N MET A 257 12.86 -26.37 3.95
CA MET A 257 12.66 -27.69 4.56
C MET A 257 11.50 -28.47 3.94
N LYS A 258 10.85 -27.92 2.91
CA LYS A 258 9.74 -28.57 2.22
C LYS A 258 10.20 -29.88 1.57
N GLY A 259 9.56 -30.99 1.92
CA GLY A 259 9.89 -32.33 1.41
C GLY A 259 11.15 -32.97 2.00
N VAL A 260 11.70 -32.41 3.09
CA VAL A 260 12.88 -32.95 3.77
C VAL A 260 12.46 -33.90 4.89
N TYR A 261 12.75 -35.19 4.71
CA TYR A 261 12.44 -36.25 5.69
C TYR A 261 13.62 -36.62 6.59
N ASP A 262 14.85 -36.22 6.23
CA ASP A 262 16.06 -36.55 7.02
C ASP A 262 16.19 -35.64 8.26
N LEU A 263 16.11 -36.25 9.44
CA LEU A 263 16.32 -35.60 10.73
C LEU A 263 17.68 -34.88 10.85
N GLN A 264 18.72 -35.38 10.21
CA GLN A 264 20.04 -34.74 10.28
C GLN A 264 20.06 -33.42 9.52
N GLU A 265 19.35 -33.31 8.40
CA GLU A 265 19.18 -32.04 7.68
C GLU A 265 18.42 -31.01 8.53
N TRP A 266 17.40 -31.44 9.28
CA TRP A 266 16.70 -30.58 10.24
C TRP A 266 17.60 -30.06 11.35
N ARG A 267 18.48 -30.90 11.91
CA ARG A 267 19.48 -30.48 12.89
C ARG A 267 20.51 -29.51 12.30
N ASN A 268 20.96 -29.77 11.08
CA ASN A 268 21.87 -28.88 10.35
C ASN A 268 21.21 -27.50 10.13
N LYS A 269 19.93 -27.48 9.75
CA LYS A 269 19.18 -26.23 9.56
C LYS A 269 19.04 -25.46 10.88
N LEU A 270 18.73 -26.13 11.99
CA LEU A 270 18.67 -25.50 13.30
C LEU A 270 20.00 -24.81 13.65
N ASN A 271 21.13 -25.47 13.41
CA ASN A 271 22.46 -24.91 13.64
C ASN A 271 22.75 -23.70 12.75
N GLU A 272 22.35 -23.75 11.48
CA GLU A 272 22.50 -22.65 10.52
C GLU A 272 21.71 -21.41 10.95
N VAL A 273 20.41 -21.57 11.23
CA VAL A 273 19.54 -20.46 11.65
C VAL A 273 20.04 -19.85 12.96
N SER A 274 20.46 -20.67 13.92
CA SER A 274 21.02 -20.21 15.19
C SER A 274 22.29 -19.36 15.02
N LYS A 275 23.15 -19.68 14.02
CA LYS A 275 24.34 -18.88 13.69
C LYS A 275 23.97 -17.56 13.03
N ASN A 276 23.03 -17.58 12.08
CA ASN A 276 22.57 -16.39 11.36
C ASN A 276 21.87 -15.38 12.28
N VAL A 277 21.08 -15.87 13.26
CA VAL A 277 20.47 -15.00 14.27
C VAL A 277 21.53 -14.31 15.11
N LYS A 278 22.57 -15.03 15.57
CA LYS A 278 23.67 -14.44 16.34
C LYS A 278 24.41 -13.35 15.54
N GLN A 279 24.72 -13.60 14.27
CA GLN A 279 25.38 -12.62 13.41
C GLN A 279 24.50 -11.41 13.11
N SER A 280 23.20 -11.61 12.84
CA SER A 280 22.27 -10.51 12.57
C SER A 280 21.98 -9.66 13.82
N CYS A 281 21.91 -10.26 15.00
CA CYS A 281 21.83 -9.55 16.29
C CYS A 281 23.10 -8.73 16.56
N GLN A 282 24.28 -9.25 16.20
CA GLN A 282 25.53 -8.48 16.29
C GLN A 282 25.51 -7.30 15.30
N GLN A 283 25.08 -7.51 14.07
CA GLN A 283 25.01 -6.46 13.05
C GLN A 283 23.94 -5.40 13.36
N SER A 284 22.80 -5.79 13.92
CA SER A 284 21.76 -4.84 14.35
C SER A 284 22.21 -4.05 15.57
N ALA A 285 22.89 -4.68 16.55
CA ALA A 285 23.51 -3.98 17.66
C ALA A 285 24.58 -2.98 17.18
N ILE A 286 25.45 -3.37 16.24
CA ILE A 286 26.45 -2.48 15.63
C ILE A 286 25.79 -1.35 14.84
N ARG A 287 24.73 -1.62 14.06
CA ARG A 287 23.99 -0.56 13.34
C ARG A 287 23.27 0.38 14.29
N SER A 288 22.67 -0.12 15.37
CA SER A 288 22.02 0.69 16.41
C SER A 288 23.04 1.54 17.18
N LEU A 289 24.22 0.99 17.48
CA LEU A 289 25.35 1.71 18.06
C LEU A 289 25.87 2.78 17.11
N ASN A 290 26.09 2.46 15.84
CA ASN A 290 26.51 3.43 14.82
C ASN A 290 25.45 4.53 14.63
N PHE A 291 24.15 4.20 14.63
CA PHE A 291 23.11 5.22 14.47
C PHE A 291 23.01 6.16 15.67
N ALA A 292 23.17 5.64 16.91
CA ALA A 292 23.21 6.46 18.12
C ALA A 292 24.48 7.33 18.16
N PHE A 293 25.64 6.72 17.92
CA PHE A 293 26.95 7.37 17.97
C PHE A 293 27.12 8.42 16.86
N VAL A 294 26.64 8.15 15.63
CA VAL A 294 26.64 9.12 14.53
C VAL A 294 25.68 10.28 14.82
N LYS A 295 24.50 10.03 15.40
CA LYS A 295 23.53 11.08 15.78
C LYS A 295 24.09 12.00 16.87
N ASP A 296 24.89 11.47 17.78
CA ASP A 296 25.57 12.25 18.81
C ASP A 296 26.81 13.00 18.29
N LEU A 297 27.61 12.38 17.40
CA LEU A 297 28.75 13.04 16.76
C LEU A 297 28.34 14.18 15.79
N VAL A 298 27.20 14.03 15.11
CA VAL A 298 26.62 15.08 14.26
C VAL A 298 26.10 16.24 15.12
N LYS A 299 25.50 15.97 16.28
CA LYS A 299 25.11 17.03 17.24
C LYS A 299 26.30 17.77 17.84
N LEU A 300 27.44 17.10 17.98
CA LEU A 300 28.68 17.68 18.51
C LEU A 300 29.53 18.39 17.44
N GLY A 301 29.05 18.51 16.20
CA GLY A 301 29.77 19.21 15.12
C GLY A 301 30.99 18.45 14.58
N LEU A 302 31.16 17.17 14.93
CA LEU A 302 32.29 16.33 14.56
C LEU A 302 32.00 15.41 13.35
N GLY A 303 31.00 15.75 12.53
CA GLY A 303 30.56 14.93 11.40
C GLY A 303 31.65 14.57 10.38
N PHE A 304 32.74 15.35 10.31
CA PHE A 304 33.87 15.09 9.42
C PHE A 304 34.69 13.84 9.84
N PHE A 305 34.69 13.46 11.13
CA PHE A 305 35.38 12.25 11.60
C PHE A 305 34.61 10.96 11.29
N VAL A 306 33.31 11.05 11.04
CA VAL A 306 32.46 9.89 10.71
C VAL A 306 32.83 9.30 9.34
N PHE A 307 33.24 10.15 8.40
CA PHE A 307 33.67 9.72 7.07
C PHE A 307 34.99 8.93 7.09
N MET A 308 35.88 9.21 8.05
CA MET A 308 37.16 8.48 8.15
C MET A 308 37.06 7.11 8.83
N ILE A 309 36.00 6.85 9.60
CA ILE A 309 35.83 5.57 10.32
C ILE A 309 35.06 4.54 9.48
N LEU A 310 34.27 4.98 8.49
CA LEU A 310 33.41 4.09 7.70
C LEU A 310 34.09 3.47 6.46
N ASP A 311 35.26 3.95 6.07
CA ASP A 311 36.04 3.44 4.91
C ASP A 311 37.30 2.64 5.33
N ALA A 312 37.34 2.09 6.54
CA ALA A 312 38.42 1.23 7.05
C ALA A 312 37.93 -0.17 7.48
#